data_AF-A0A528IQG9-F1
#
_entry.id   AF-A0A528IQG9-F1
#
_cell.length_a   1.000
_cell.length_b   1.000
_cell.length_c   1.000
_cell.angle_alpha   90.00
_cell.angle_beta   90.00
_cell.angle_gamma   90.00
#
_symmetry.space_group_name_H-M   'P 1'
#
loop_
_entity.id
_entity.type
_entity.pdbx_description
1 polymer ?
#
loop_
_entity_poly.entity_id
_entity_poly.type
_entity_poly.pdbx_seq_one_letter_code
_entity_poly.pdbx_strand_id
1 'polypeptide(L)'
;MATAFQEPDAQSEARGLEYGEWLAMLLEREATMRRQKRFEARARAAKLRHDAQIENADFRAARGLDRNLFMALAGCDCIRKHHSLLITGPAGVGKSWLACA
;
A
#
# COMPACT_ATOMS: atom_id res chain seq x y z
N MET A 1 4.17 19.74 -7.17
CA MET A 1 3.84 20.64 -8.30
C MET A 1 5.11 21.23 -8.93
N ALA A 2 6.00 21.89 -8.17
CA ALA A 2 7.22 22.49 -8.75
C ALA A 2 8.19 21.49 -9.43
N THR A 3 8.38 20.30 -8.86
CA THR A 3 9.30 19.29 -9.43
C THR A 3 8.77 18.64 -10.72
N ALA A 4 7.47 18.39 -10.82
CA ALA A 4 6.87 17.81 -12.03
C ALA A 4 6.84 18.81 -13.21
N PHE A 5 6.87 20.11 -12.91
CA PHE A 5 6.92 21.18 -13.91
C PHE A 5 8.34 21.45 -14.43
N GLN A 6 9.38 20.91 -13.76
CA GLN A 6 10.80 21.09 -14.13
C GLN A 6 11.40 19.92 -14.92
N GLU A 7 10.65 18.82 -15.08
CA GLU A 7 11.00 17.69 -15.94
C GLU A 7 10.35 17.64 -17.36
N PRO A 8 9.87 18.73 -18.02
CA PRO A 8 9.27 18.61 -19.34
C PRO A 8 10.23 18.15 -20.44
N ASP A 9 11.55 18.29 -20.27
CA ASP A 9 12.52 17.98 -21.33
C ASP A 9 12.93 16.49 -21.38
N ALA A 10 12.57 15.68 -20.37
CA ALA A 10 12.92 14.26 -20.34
C ALA A 10 11.84 13.34 -20.94
N GLN A 11 10.58 13.76 -20.99
CA GLN A 11 9.48 13.01 -21.59
C GLN A 11 9.15 13.56 -22.99
N SER A 12 9.84 13.01 -24.00
CA SER A 12 9.56 13.22 -25.44
C SER A 12 8.11 12.89 -25.86
N GLU A 13 7.30 12.29 -24.98
CA GLU A 13 5.89 11.93 -25.19
C GLU A 13 4.92 13.12 -25.07
N ALA A 14 5.34 14.24 -24.49
CA ALA A 14 4.47 15.41 -24.30
C ALA A 14 4.23 16.23 -25.58
N ARG A 15 4.92 15.93 -26.68
CA ARG A 15 4.88 16.74 -27.92
C ARG A 15 3.70 16.47 -28.84
N GLY A 16 2.79 15.54 -28.47
CA GLY A 16 1.60 15.20 -29.26
C GLY A 16 0.28 15.16 -28.47
N LEU A 17 0.30 15.48 -27.18
CA LEU A 17 -0.88 15.44 -26.31
C LEU A 17 -1.62 16.77 -26.38
N GLU A 18 -2.94 16.73 -26.44
CA GLU A 18 -3.78 17.92 -26.32
C GLU A 18 -3.54 18.52 -24.92
N TYR A 19 -3.54 19.85 -24.78
CA TYR A 19 -3.19 20.55 -23.53
C TYR A 19 -3.92 19.99 -22.29
N GLY A 20 -5.17 19.55 -22.46
CA GLY A 20 -5.97 18.91 -21.41
C GLY A 20 -5.41 17.57 -20.93
N GLU A 21 -4.88 16.74 -21.83
CA GLU A 21 -4.31 15.42 -21.51
C GLU A 21 -3.00 15.58 -20.73
N TRP A 22 -2.15 16.53 -21.14
CA TRP A 22 -0.93 16.85 -20.41
C TRP A 22 -1.22 17.36 -18.99
N LEU A 23 -2.22 18.23 -18.85
CA LEU A 23 -2.65 18.71 -17.53
C LEU A 23 -3.20 17.57 -16.66
N ALA A 24 -3.99 16.66 -17.24
CA ALA A 24 -4.51 15.49 -16.53
C ALA A 24 -3.39 14.60 -16.00
N MET A 25 -2.35 14.32 -16.81
CA MET A 25 -1.19 13.53 -16.41
C MET A 25 -0.42 14.18 -15.25
N LEU A 26 -0.19 15.50 -15.30
CA LEU A 26 0.47 16.22 -14.22
C LEU A 26 -0.33 16.19 -12.91
N LEU A 27 -1.65 16.35 -13.00
CA LEU A 27 -2.54 16.29 -11.84
C LEU A 27 -2.57 14.89 -11.22
N GLU A 28 -2.62 13.85 -12.04
CA GLU A 28 -2.57 12.46 -11.58
C GLU A 28 -1.25 12.17 -10.87
N ARG A 29 -0.13 12.62 -11.45
CA ARG A 29 1.20 12.49 -10.83
C ARG A 29 1.25 13.18 -9.46
N GLU A 30 0.76 14.42 -9.36
CA GLU A 30 0.72 15.15 -8.09
C GLU A 30 -0.17 14.45 -7.06
N ALA A 31 -1.35 13.98 -7.48
CA ALA A 31 -2.27 13.25 -6.62
C ALA A 31 -1.64 11.96 -6.08
N THR A 32 -0.91 11.23 -6.92
CA THR A 32 -0.17 10.02 -6.54
C THR A 32 0.98 10.35 -5.58
N MET A 33 1.78 11.37 -5.87
CA MET A 33 2.87 11.83 -4.99
C MET A 33 2.36 12.26 -3.60
N ARG A 34 1.24 12.98 -3.54
CA ARG A 34 0.63 13.37 -2.26
C ARG A 34 0.08 12.17 -1.50
N ARG A 35 -0.54 11.20 -2.20
CA ARG A 35 -0.98 9.94 -1.58
C ARG A 35 0.19 9.17 -1.00
N GLN A 36 1.28 9.02 -1.75
CA GLN A 36 2.50 8.34 -1.33
C GLN A 36 3.11 9.00 -0.08
N LYS A 37 3.28 10.32 -0.07
CA LYS A 37 3.79 11.04 1.11
C LYS A 37 2.93 10.83 2.36
N ARG A 38 1.60 10.83 2.22
CA ARG A 38 0.68 10.55 3.35
C ARG A 38 0.81 9.12 3.84
N PHE A 39 0.94 8.16 2.93
CA PHE A 39 1.16 6.76 3.28
C PHE A 39 2.47 6.58 4.05
N GLU A 40 3.58 7.09 3.54
CA GLU A 40 4.89 7.01 4.20
C GLU A 40 4.89 7.66 5.57
N ALA A 41 4.25 8.83 5.72
CA ALA A 41 4.14 9.49 7.01
C ALA A 41 3.37 8.64 8.03
N ARG A 42 2.26 8.01 7.63
CA ARG A 42 1.48 7.11 8.48
C ARG A 42 2.23 5.83 8.82
N ALA A 43 2.91 5.22 7.84
CA ALA A 43 3.73 4.03 8.05
C ALA A 43 4.86 4.30 9.07
N ARG A 44 5.56 5.45 8.93
CA ARG A 44 6.57 5.89 9.91
C ARG A 44 5.98 6.12 11.29
N ALA A 45 4.79 6.69 11.38
CA ALA A 45 4.12 6.93 12.66
C ALA A 45 3.69 5.62 13.35
N ALA A 46 3.30 4.59 12.58
CA ALA A 46 2.87 3.29 13.10
C ALA A 46 4.01 2.49 13.77
N LYS A 47 5.28 2.75 13.40
CA LYS A 47 6.47 2.12 14.00
C LYS A 47 6.36 0.60 14.11
N LEU A 48 5.82 -0.04 13.07
CA LEU A 48 5.64 -1.49 13.04
C LEU A 48 7.01 -2.17 13.05
N ARG A 49 7.10 -3.29 13.78
CA ARG A 49 8.36 -4.03 13.98
C ARG A 49 8.86 -4.69 12.70
N HIS A 50 7.95 -5.02 11.80
CA HIS A 50 8.23 -5.73 10.56
C HIS A 50 7.73 -4.89 9.39
N ASP A 51 8.53 -4.78 8.33
CA ASP A 51 8.09 -4.30 7.02
C ASP A 51 7.31 -5.43 6.34
N ALA A 52 6.08 -5.62 6.82
CA ALA A 52 5.21 -6.69 6.39
C ALA A 52 4.25 -6.15 5.33
N GLN A 53 4.18 -6.85 4.21
CA GLN A 53 3.30 -6.53 3.09
C GLN A 53 2.45 -7.75 2.79
N ILE A 54 1.16 -7.54 2.54
CA ILE A 54 0.19 -8.61 2.24
C ILE A 54 0.67 -9.46 1.05
N GLU A 55 1.32 -8.84 0.07
CA GLU A 55 1.88 -9.48 -1.13
C GLU A 55 2.99 -10.48 -0.80
N ASN A 56 3.72 -10.25 0.29
CA ASN A 56 4.80 -11.11 0.75
C ASN A 56 4.31 -12.24 1.68
N ALA A 57 3.00 -12.39 1.86
CA ALA A 57 2.44 -13.41 2.73
C ALA A 57 2.62 -14.81 2.12
N ASP A 58 3.38 -15.66 2.82
CA ASP A 58 3.52 -17.06 2.44
C ASP A 58 2.31 -17.90 2.91
N PHE A 59 1.50 -18.35 1.94
CA PHE A 59 0.36 -19.26 2.16
C PHE A 59 0.73 -20.73 1.99
N ARG A 60 1.94 -21.05 1.50
CA ARG A 60 2.43 -22.42 1.30
C ARG A 60 3.03 -23.01 2.58
N ALA A 61 3.50 -22.15 3.48
CA ALA A 61 3.94 -22.57 4.80
C ALA A 61 2.83 -23.37 5.52
N ALA A 62 3.18 -24.51 6.11
CA ALA A 62 2.27 -25.40 6.84
C ALA A 62 1.86 -24.82 8.21
N ARG A 63 1.33 -23.60 8.22
CA ARG A 63 0.82 -22.88 9.40
C ARG A 63 -0.71 -22.78 9.45
N GLY A 64 -1.41 -23.36 8.47
CA GLY A 64 -2.87 -23.37 8.41
C GLY A 64 -3.50 -22.00 8.15
N LEU A 65 -2.80 -21.11 7.44
CA LEU A 65 -3.32 -19.79 7.09
C LEU A 65 -4.29 -19.89 5.90
N ASP A 66 -5.57 -19.64 6.15
CA ASP A 66 -6.57 -19.54 5.07
C ASP A 66 -6.36 -18.26 4.27
N ARG A 67 -6.07 -18.42 2.97
CA ARG A 67 -5.84 -17.32 2.04
C ARG A 67 -7.08 -16.44 1.88
N ASN A 68 -8.27 -17.02 1.80
CA ASN A 68 -9.51 -16.26 1.58
C ASN A 68 -9.83 -15.40 2.80
N LEU A 69 -9.68 -15.98 4.00
CA LEU A 69 -9.86 -15.22 5.24
C LEU A 69 -8.85 -14.09 5.37
N PHE A 70 -7.57 -14.35 5.10
CA PHE A 70 -6.53 -13.33 5.20
C PHE A 70 -6.76 -12.17 4.20
N MET A 71 -7.13 -12.47 2.95
CA MET A 71 -7.45 -11.43 1.97
C MET A 71 -8.71 -10.63 2.34
N ALA A 72 -9.71 -11.28 2.95
CA ALA A 72 -10.89 -10.57 3.47
C ALA A 72 -10.52 -9.61 4.62
N LEU A 73 -9.62 -10.03 5.51
CA LEU A 73 -9.11 -9.18 6.59
C LEU A 73 -8.24 -8.02 6.06
N ALA A 74 -7.41 -8.28 5.05
CA ALA A 74 -6.60 -7.27 4.35
C ALA A 74 -7.46 -6.17 3.71
N GLY A 75 -8.72 -6.47 3.37
CA GLY A 75 -9.70 -5.48 2.92
C GLY A 75 -10.11 -4.44 3.99
N CYS A 76 -9.65 -4.59 5.24
CA CYS A 76 -9.97 -3.72 6.38
C CYS A 76 -11.47 -3.64 6.71
N ASP A 77 -12.26 -4.64 6.30
CA ASP A 77 -13.69 -4.71 6.63
C ASP A 77 -13.94 -4.90 8.13
N CYS A 78 -13.06 -5.63 8.81
CA CYS A 78 -13.12 -5.79 10.26
C CYS A 78 -13.03 -4.44 10.98
N ILE A 79 -12.19 -3.53 10.49
CA ILE A 79 -12.04 -2.18 11.05
C ILE A 79 -13.32 -1.37 10.83
N ARG A 80 -13.88 -1.40 9.60
CA ARG A 80 -15.14 -0.70 9.28
C ARG A 80 -16.33 -1.22 10.10
N LYS A 81 -16.34 -2.52 10.39
CA LYS A 81 -17.39 -3.18 11.18
C LYS A 81 -17.12 -3.16 12.70
N HIS A 82 -16.03 -2.53 13.13
CA HIS A 82 -15.58 -2.52 14.54
C HIS A 82 -15.44 -3.91 15.17
N HIS A 83 -15.06 -4.91 14.38
CA HIS A 83 -14.81 -6.26 14.85
C HIS A 83 -13.38 -6.41 15.37
N SER A 84 -13.24 -6.97 16.57
CA SER A 84 -11.94 -7.32 17.14
C SER A 84 -11.34 -8.54 16.44
N LEU A 85 -10.02 -8.49 16.19
CA LEU A 85 -9.27 -9.59 15.61
C LEU A 85 -8.36 -10.21 16.67
N LEU A 86 -8.42 -11.54 16.80
CA LEU A 86 -7.51 -12.31 17.65
C LEU A 86 -6.70 -13.28 16.78
N ILE A 87 -5.38 -13.15 16.83
CA ILE A 87 -4.46 -14.03 16.08
C ILE A 87 -3.86 -15.05 17.05
N THR A 88 -4.19 -16.32 16.88
CA THR A 88 -3.75 -17.42 17.75
C THR A 88 -2.86 -18.41 16.99
N GLY A 89 -2.12 -19.24 17.72
CA GLY A 89 -1.28 -20.31 17.15
C GLY A 89 0.11 -20.43 17.79
N PRO A 90 0.86 -21.51 17.46
CA PRO A 90 2.16 -21.80 18.06
C PRO A 90 3.20 -20.70 17.82
N ALA A 91 4.19 -20.58 18.70
CA ALA A 91 5.27 -19.59 18.54
C ALA A 91 6.07 -19.84 17.25
N GLY A 92 6.62 -18.79 16.64
CA GLY A 92 7.47 -18.91 15.45
C GLY A 92 6.77 -18.98 14.09
N VAL A 93 5.44 -19.13 14.02
CA VAL A 93 4.70 -19.24 12.73
C VAL A 93 4.44 -17.89 12.01
N GLY A 94 5.06 -16.80 12.49
CA GLY A 94 4.94 -15.48 11.87
C GLY A 94 3.68 -14.68 12.24
N LYS A 95 3.02 -14.97 13.37
CA LYS A 95 1.82 -14.21 13.83
C LYS A 95 2.07 -12.72 13.98
N SER A 96 3.22 -12.33 14.56
CA SER A 96 3.61 -10.93 14.71
C SER A 96 3.87 -10.24 13.38
N TRP A 97 4.34 -11.00 12.38
CA TRP A 97 4.49 -10.49 11.02
C TRP A 97 3.11 -10.30 10.36
N LEU A 98 2.21 -11.29 10.49
CA LEU A 98 0.83 -11.19 9.97
C LEU A 98 0.03 -10.05 10.61
N ALA A 99 0.31 -9.71 11.87
CA ALA A 99 -0.33 -8.57 12.53
C ALA A 99 0.18 -7.20 12.04
N CYS A 100 1.36 -7.17 11.41
CA CYS A 100 1.95 -5.95 10.85
C CYS A 100 1.63 -5.76 9.36
N ALA A 101 1.27 -6.84 8.64
CA ALA A 101 0.90 -6.82 7.22
C ALA A 101 -0.48 -6.21 7.01
#